data_AF-A0A931LZS7-F1
#
_entry.id   AF-A0A931LZS7-F1
#
_cell.length_a   1.000
_cell.length_b   1.000
_cell.length_c   1.000
_cell.angle_alpha   90.00
_cell.angle_beta   90.00
_cell.angle_gamma   90.00
#
_symmetry.space_group_name_H-M   'P 1'
#
loop_
_entity.id
_entity.type
_entity.pdbx_description
1 polymer ?
#
loop_
_entity_poly.entity_id
_entity_poly.type
_entity_poly.pdbx_seq_one_letter_code
_entity_poly.pdbx_strand_id
1 'polypeptide(L)'
;MSLVGRVGRKRPRARLAMLTVYVALALGALTTLYPFVLMVATGLKGPTDQNDNRLVPAYLANMDSNDAAGKLDEGSLLSKFLADKYAGDASQIRSTRIGRDATAAQVEAYGTFLMRLPLDSWMAGFRTAPNQVTGRLAIRYQAWLRGRYGTVEGLNEAYTEQNGAFQQVVAPQEQLERRDWSPVRDRKFLEWLEFKATLPAEFRIPVRAQRMFQEFWRTQTHNQFDQVPPEVAGAAKAFEELALPRLRARWDEFVSQRLPARFAASTVESQWRSAIGAGTPLPIEATERAWVASNASLIRTEFASRNYAYVVDYVALHGRVLLNTLIFCLLAIATQLTVNPLAAYALSRFPLSSTYKLLVFLLATMAFPGEVAMIPSFLLLKDLGLLNTFAALVLPTAASGYMIYLLKGFFDSLPRELFEAGQIDGACETKLMTKLALPLSRPVLGYMGLLAFMGAYGAFMYAFLVAQDRRVWTLMVWIYQLQGSAPKAVMMAALTIAALPTLLVFLLAQRVILKGIVLPDER
;
A
#
# COMPACT_ATOMS: atom_id res chain seq x y z
N MET A 1 -1.60 -24.25 -27.62
CA MET A 1 -1.04 -23.92 -28.94
C MET A 1 0.11 -24.89 -29.16
N SER A 2 0.06 -25.80 -30.15
CA SER A 2 1.12 -26.82 -30.25
C SER A 2 2.15 -26.42 -31.30
N LEU A 3 3.40 -26.25 -30.87
CA LEU A 3 4.59 -26.28 -31.72
C LEU A 3 4.73 -27.57 -32.56
N VAL A 4 3.88 -28.58 -32.30
CA VAL A 4 3.90 -29.89 -32.96
C VAL A 4 2.62 -30.08 -33.76
N GLY A 5 2.74 -30.32 -35.07
CA GLY A 5 1.60 -30.59 -35.96
C GLY A 5 0.71 -31.74 -35.47
N ARG A 6 -0.57 -31.76 -35.90
CA ARG A 6 -1.60 -32.72 -35.44
C ARG A 6 -1.15 -34.19 -35.51
N VAL A 7 -0.29 -34.53 -36.48
CA VAL A 7 0.23 -35.89 -36.73
C VAL A 7 1.29 -36.33 -35.69
N GLY A 8 2.07 -35.40 -35.13
CA GLY A 8 3.15 -35.70 -34.18
C GLY A 8 2.70 -35.94 -32.73
N ARG A 9 1.49 -35.50 -32.36
CA ARG A 9 0.98 -35.51 -30.96
C ARG A 9 0.71 -36.92 -30.39
N LYS A 10 0.66 -37.97 -31.22
CA LYS A 10 0.44 -39.35 -30.77
C LYS A 10 1.73 -40.06 -30.31
N ARG A 11 2.92 -39.56 -30.68
CA ARG A 11 4.18 -40.18 -30.27
C ARG A 11 4.46 -39.91 -28.78
N PRO A 12 4.91 -40.92 -28.00
CA PRO A 12 5.15 -40.76 -26.57
C PRO A 12 6.19 -39.67 -26.26
N ARG A 13 7.24 -39.55 -27.08
CA ARG A 13 8.25 -38.47 -26.97
C ARG A 13 7.65 -37.07 -27.14
N ALA A 14 6.71 -36.89 -28.07
CA ALA A 14 6.04 -35.61 -28.29
C ALA A 14 5.06 -35.27 -27.14
N ARG A 15 4.41 -36.27 -26.56
CA ARG A 15 3.58 -36.08 -25.35
C ARG A 15 4.42 -35.66 -24.15
N LEU A 16 5.58 -36.29 -23.95
CA LEU A 16 6.52 -35.93 -22.88
C LEU A 16 7.04 -34.50 -23.05
N ALA A 17 7.44 -34.11 -24.26
CA ALA A 17 7.89 -32.75 -24.55
C ALA A 17 6.78 -31.71 -24.30
N MET A 18 5.55 -31.96 -24.76
CA MET A 18 4.41 -31.07 -24.50
C MET A 18 4.08 -30.98 -23.00
N LEU A 19 4.12 -32.10 -22.28
CA LEU A 19 3.90 -32.12 -20.84
C LEU A 19 4.97 -31.28 -20.12
N THR A 20 6.23 -31.41 -20.53
CA THR A 20 7.34 -30.62 -19.96
C THR A 20 7.13 -29.12 -20.18
N VAL A 21 6.73 -28.71 -21.39
CA VAL A 21 6.39 -27.32 -21.70
C VAL A 21 5.22 -26.83 -20.85
N TYR A 22 4.14 -27.61 -20.72
CA TYR A 22 3.00 -27.21 -19.89
C TYR A 22 3.34 -27.12 -18.41
N VAL A 23 4.16 -28.03 -17.88
CA VAL A 23 4.64 -27.96 -16.50
C VAL A 23 5.49 -26.70 -16.29
N ALA A 24 6.40 -26.39 -17.22
CA ALA A 24 7.21 -25.18 -17.16
C ALA A 24 6.35 -23.90 -17.22
N LEU A 25 5.35 -23.86 -18.11
CA LEU A 25 4.42 -22.74 -18.21
C LEU A 25 3.54 -22.60 -16.97
N ALA A 26 3.05 -23.71 -16.41
CA ALA A 26 2.25 -23.70 -15.19
C ALA A 26 3.07 -23.26 -13.97
N LEU A 27 4.32 -23.73 -13.87
CA LEU A 27 5.25 -23.29 -12.83
C LEU A 27 5.58 -21.80 -12.97
N GLY A 28 5.85 -21.32 -14.19
CA GLY A 28 6.01 -19.90 -14.48
C GLY A 28 4.79 -19.08 -14.05
N ALA A 29 3.58 -19.50 -14.45
CA ALA A 29 2.34 -18.84 -14.05
C ALA A 29 2.18 -18.80 -12.52
N LEU A 30 2.45 -19.91 -11.83
CA LEU A 30 2.37 -20.00 -10.36
C LEU A 30 3.37 -19.03 -9.69
N THR A 31 4.61 -18.97 -10.19
CA THR A 31 5.64 -18.06 -9.67
C THR A 31 5.31 -16.58 -9.88
N THR A 32 4.47 -16.24 -10.86
CA THR A 32 4.00 -14.85 -11.07
C THR A 32 2.74 -14.52 -10.28
N LEU A 33 1.83 -15.48 -10.11
CA LEU A 33 0.58 -15.28 -9.37
C LEU A 33 0.82 -15.22 -7.86
N TYR A 34 1.71 -16.06 -7.33
CA TYR A 34 1.95 -16.13 -5.88
C TYR A 34 2.42 -14.79 -5.29
N PRO A 35 3.43 -14.08 -5.84
CA PRO A 35 3.82 -12.75 -5.37
C PRO A 35 2.67 -11.75 -5.46
N PHE A 36 1.88 -11.77 -6.54
CA PHE A 36 0.74 -10.86 -6.68
C PHE A 36 -0.32 -11.09 -5.59
N VAL A 37 -0.69 -12.34 -5.32
CA VAL A 37 -1.62 -12.66 -4.22
C VAL A 37 -1.02 -12.27 -2.87
N LEU A 38 0.28 -12.47 -2.68
CA LEU A 38 0.97 -12.06 -1.46
C LEU A 38 1.00 -10.54 -1.29
N MET A 39 1.17 -9.77 -2.37
CA MET A 39 1.06 -8.32 -2.37
C MET A 39 -0.35 -7.87 -1.98
N VAL A 40 -1.38 -8.46 -2.59
CA VAL A 40 -2.79 -8.17 -2.25
C VAL A 40 -3.04 -8.46 -0.78
N ALA A 41 -2.65 -9.64 -0.30
CA ALA A 41 -2.82 -10.10 1.07
C ALA A 41 -2.09 -9.22 2.08
N THR A 42 -0.84 -8.83 1.79
CA THR A 42 -0.03 -7.99 2.65
C THR A 42 -0.54 -6.55 2.67
N GLY A 43 -1.15 -6.09 1.57
CA GLY A 43 -1.88 -4.81 1.53
C GLY A 43 -3.04 -4.73 2.52
N LEU A 44 -3.59 -5.86 2.96
CA LEU A 44 -4.68 -5.94 3.95
C LEU A 44 -4.17 -6.04 5.41
N LYS A 45 -2.85 -6.14 5.61
CA LYS A 45 -2.23 -6.34 6.92
C LYS A 45 -1.86 -5.00 7.58
N GLY A 46 -1.66 -5.04 8.89
CA GLY A 46 -1.18 -3.96 9.74
C GLY A 46 0.20 -4.31 10.35
N PRO A 47 0.63 -3.57 11.39
CA PRO A 47 1.98 -3.66 11.97
C PRO A 47 2.27 -4.94 12.72
N THR A 48 1.24 -5.53 13.32
CA THR A 48 1.35 -6.74 14.13
C THR A 48 1.26 -8.01 13.29
N ASP A 49 0.61 -7.94 12.13
CA ASP A 49 0.46 -9.04 11.16
C ASP A 49 1.32 -8.85 9.91
N GLN A 50 2.17 -7.83 9.81
CA GLN A 50 3.01 -7.59 8.62
C GLN A 50 3.99 -8.74 8.29
N ASN A 51 4.35 -9.55 9.29
CA ASN A 51 5.23 -10.71 9.13
C ASN A 51 4.44 -12.03 9.01
N ASP A 52 3.10 -11.98 9.08
CA ASP A 52 2.26 -13.14 8.80
C ASP A 52 2.33 -13.44 7.30
N ASN A 53 2.71 -14.66 6.91
CA ASN A 53 2.82 -15.07 5.51
C ASN A 53 1.53 -15.72 4.97
N ARG A 54 0.45 -15.77 5.76
CA ARG A 54 -0.85 -16.29 5.30
C ARG A 54 -1.39 -15.46 4.12
N LEU A 55 -1.88 -16.13 3.08
CA LEU A 55 -2.50 -15.50 1.91
C LEU A 55 -3.86 -14.88 2.24
N VAL A 56 -4.62 -15.52 3.14
CA VAL A 56 -5.86 -14.96 3.68
C VAL A 56 -5.55 -14.48 5.10
N PRO A 57 -5.65 -13.16 5.36
CA PRO A 57 -5.46 -12.65 6.70
C PRO A 57 -6.41 -13.32 7.71
N ALA A 58 -5.85 -13.74 8.85
CA ALA A 58 -6.58 -14.53 9.85
C ALA A 58 -7.84 -13.81 10.39
N TYR A 59 -7.82 -12.48 10.47
CA TYR A 59 -8.93 -11.66 10.96
C TYR A 59 -10.19 -11.71 10.06
N LEU A 60 -10.05 -12.19 8.81
CA LEU A 60 -11.18 -12.40 7.90
C LEU A 60 -11.97 -13.67 8.24
N ALA A 61 -11.27 -14.71 8.72
CA ALA A 61 -11.86 -16.02 9.02
C ALA A 61 -12.24 -16.16 10.51
N ASN A 62 -11.39 -15.69 11.41
CA ASN A 62 -11.54 -15.93 12.85
C ASN A 62 -12.07 -14.67 13.56
N MET A 63 -13.23 -14.79 14.22
CA MET A 63 -13.77 -13.73 15.09
C MET A 63 -13.09 -13.74 16.46
N ASP A 64 -13.07 -14.91 17.11
CA ASP A 64 -12.50 -15.14 18.44
C ASP A 64 -12.06 -16.61 18.56
N SER A 65 -10.76 -16.87 18.46
CA SER A 65 -10.16 -18.11 18.95
C SER A 65 -9.30 -17.74 20.15
N ASN A 66 -9.57 -18.35 21.30
CA ASN A 66 -8.58 -18.37 22.38
C ASN A 66 -7.79 -19.66 22.25
N ASP A 67 -6.48 -19.59 22.41
CA ASP A 67 -5.70 -20.79 22.65
C ASP A 67 -6.17 -21.45 23.96
N ALA A 68 -5.97 -22.77 24.10
CA ALA A 68 -6.32 -23.54 25.30
C ALA A 68 -5.73 -22.98 26.62
N ALA A 69 -4.78 -22.04 26.54
CA ALA A 69 -4.16 -21.33 27.65
C ALA A 69 -4.72 -19.90 27.91
N GLY A 70 -5.85 -19.52 27.30
CA GLY A 70 -6.49 -18.21 27.50
C GLY A 70 -5.77 -17.04 26.83
N LYS A 71 -4.79 -17.30 25.96
CA LYS A 71 -4.14 -16.29 25.12
C LYS A 71 -5.04 -15.95 23.92
N LEU A 72 -5.14 -14.66 23.60
CA LEU A 72 -5.73 -14.19 22.34
C LEU A 72 -4.96 -14.80 21.18
N ASP A 73 -5.65 -15.48 20.26
CA ASP A 73 -5.06 -15.86 18.98
C ASP A 73 -4.55 -14.59 18.30
N GLU A 74 -3.24 -14.54 18.05
CA GLU A 74 -2.56 -13.38 17.47
C GLU A 74 -3.17 -12.97 16.11
N GLY A 75 -3.83 -13.91 15.41
CA GLY A 75 -4.52 -13.66 14.14
C GLY A 75 -6.00 -13.25 14.23
N SER A 76 -6.60 -13.21 15.42
CA SER A 76 -8.04 -12.90 15.57
C SER A 76 -8.41 -11.45 15.21
N LEU A 77 -9.69 -11.21 14.92
CA LEU A 77 -10.18 -9.85 14.68
C LEU A 77 -10.01 -8.97 15.94
N LEU A 78 -10.23 -9.55 17.13
CA LEU A 78 -10.07 -8.86 18.41
C LEU A 78 -8.61 -8.49 18.68
N SER A 79 -7.65 -9.39 18.45
CA SER A 79 -6.22 -9.07 18.62
C SER A 79 -5.79 -7.92 17.71
N LYS A 80 -6.21 -7.94 16.44
CA LYS A 80 -5.93 -6.87 15.47
C LYS A 80 -6.57 -5.54 15.88
N PHE A 81 -7.81 -5.57 16.35
CA PHE A 81 -8.49 -4.39 16.85
C PHE A 81 -7.79 -3.77 18.07
N LEU A 82 -7.41 -4.59 19.05
CA LEU A 82 -6.65 -4.15 20.23
C LEU A 82 -5.27 -3.59 19.83
N ALA A 83 -4.58 -4.25 18.89
CA ALA A 83 -3.32 -3.75 18.35
C ALA A 83 -3.47 -2.36 17.72
N ASP A 84 -4.51 -2.12 16.92
CA ASP A 84 -4.77 -0.81 16.32
C ASP A 84 -5.15 0.23 17.39
N LYS A 85 -6.05 -0.12 18.32
CA LYS A 85 -6.53 0.79 19.39
C LYS A 85 -5.40 1.23 20.32
N TYR A 86 -4.54 0.31 20.73
CA TYR A 86 -3.44 0.53 21.68
C TYR A 86 -2.08 0.73 21.00
N ALA A 87 -2.07 1.05 19.69
CA ALA A 87 -0.87 1.36 18.90
C ALA A 87 0.24 0.29 18.98
N GLY A 88 -0.15 -0.98 19.09
CA GLY A 88 0.76 -2.13 19.18
C GLY A 88 1.46 -2.32 20.52
N ASP A 89 1.14 -1.53 21.56
CA ASP A 89 1.74 -1.67 22.89
C ASP A 89 1.22 -2.93 23.59
N ALA A 90 2.04 -3.98 23.58
CA ALA A 90 1.71 -5.27 24.19
C ALA A 90 1.44 -5.17 25.70
N SER A 91 2.07 -4.23 26.42
CA SER A 91 1.79 -4.00 27.85
C SER A 91 0.36 -3.48 28.04
N GLN A 92 -0.07 -2.54 27.19
CA GLN A 92 -1.45 -2.03 27.21
C GLN A 92 -2.46 -3.13 26.92
N ILE A 93 -2.21 -3.92 25.87
CA ILE A 93 -3.11 -5.00 25.45
C ILE A 93 -3.22 -6.09 26.52
N ARG A 94 -2.13 -6.41 27.23
CA ARG A 94 -2.19 -7.41 28.31
C ARG A 94 -2.93 -6.88 29.53
N SER A 95 -2.68 -5.62 29.90
CA SER A 95 -3.34 -5.00 31.06
C SER A 95 -4.84 -4.77 30.83
N THR A 96 -5.36 -4.80 29.60
CA THR A 96 -6.83 -4.75 29.36
C THR A 96 -7.55 -6.05 29.72
N ARG A 97 -6.84 -7.15 30.00
CA ARG A 97 -7.45 -8.48 30.22
C ARG A 97 -8.23 -8.65 31.53
N ILE A 98 -8.23 -7.60 32.35
CA ILE A 98 -8.96 -7.56 33.61
C ILE A 98 -10.46 -7.37 33.31
N GLY A 99 -11.33 -8.05 34.07
CA GLY A 99 -12.79 -7.90 33.92
C GLY A 99 -13.36 -8.59 32.68
N ARG A 100 -12.73 -9.68 32.24
CA ARG A 100 -13.14 -10.47 31.07
C ARG A 100 -14.54 -11.09 31.19
N ASP A 101 -14.94 -11.48 32.40
CA ASP A 101 -16.21 -12.17 32.68
C ASP A 101 -17.35 -11.20 33.03
N ALA A 102 -17.27 -9.96 32.57
CA ALA A 102 -18.28 -8.96 32.85
C ALA A 102 -19.61 -9.27 32.17
N THR A 103 -20.72 -8.95 32.84
CA THR A 103 -22.07 -9.14 32.28
C THR A 103 -22.38 -8.10 31.21
N ALA A 104 -23.36 -8.39 30.34
CA ALA A 104 -23.79 -7.44 29.31
C ALA A 104 -24.20 -6.07 29.88
N ALA A 105 -24.87 -6.05 31.04
CA ALA A 105 -25.23 -4.83 31.74
C ALA A 105 -24.00 -4.02 32.21
N GLN A 106 -22.94 -4.70 32.67
CA GLN A 106 -21.68 -4.05 33.05
C GLN A 106 -20.96 -3.46 31.84
N VAL A 107 -21.00 -4.13 30.69
CA VAL A 107 -20.45 -3.64 29.42
C VAL A 107 -21.17 -2.37 28.95
N GLU A 108 -22.49 -2.35 28.98
CA GLU A 108 -23.29 -1.17 28.61
C GLU A 108 -23.06 0.02 29.56
N ALA A 109 -23.07 -0.27 30.87
CA ALA A 109 -22.79 0.75 31.88
C ALA A 109 -21.37 1.33 31.73
N TYR A 110 -20.40 0.50 31.33
CA TYR A 110 -19.04 0.94 31.06
C TYR A 110 -18.94 1.87 29.84
N GLY A 111 -19.68 1.58 28.76
CA GLY A 111 -19.78 2.49 27.62
C GLY A 111 -20.31 3.87 28.02
N THR A 112 -21.35 3.91 28.84
CA THR A 112 -21.91 5.17 29.39
C THR A 112 -20.92 5.88 30.31
N PHE A 113 -20.21 5.13 31.15
CA PHE A 113 -19.17 5.66 32.04
C PHE A 113 -18.04 6.33 31.24
N LEU A 114 -17.53 5.67 30.19
CA LEU A 114 -16.50 6.23 29.31
C LEU A 114 -16.93 7.56 28.67
N MET A 115 -18.20 7.70 28.32
CA MET A 115 -18.74 8.93 27.74
C MET A 115 -18.80 10.09 28.74
N ARG A 116 -18.98 9.80 30.03
CA ARG A 116 -19.05 10.79 31.11
C ARG A 116 -17.69 11.19 31.68
N LEU A 117 -16.62 10.43 31.39
CA LEU A 117 -15.30 10.73 31.91
C LEU A 117 -14.80 12.12 31.46
N PRO A 118 -14.19 12.90 32.38
CA PRO A 118 -13.51 14.14 32.02
C PRO A 118 -12.43 13.93 30.96
N LEU A 119 -12.19 14.95 30.11
CA LEU A 119 -11.23 14.85 29.00
C LEU A 119 -9.80 14.56 29.44
N ASP A 120 -9.43 14.84 30.68
CA ASP A 120 -8.10 14.57 31.23
C ASP A 120 -8.00 13.20 31.92
N SER A 121 -9.09 12.42 31.94
CA SER A 121 -9.16 11.08 32.55
C SER A 121 -9.07 9.94 31.54
N TRP A 122 -8.94 10.24 30.25
CA TRP A 122 -8.80 9.25 29.18
C TRP A 122 -7.94 9.78 28.03
N MET A 123 -7.30 8.88 27.28
CA MET A 123 -6.47 9.15 26.11
C MET A 123 -7.18 8.66 24.85
N ALA A 124 -7.02 9.37 23.74
CA ALA A 124 -7.51 8.89 22.45
C ALA A 124 -6.72 7.66 21.98
N GLY A 125 -7.42 6.56 21.71
CA GLY A 125 -6.92 5.34 21.08
C GLY A 125 -6.88 5.44 19.55
N PHE A 126 -6.45 4.37 18.90
CA PHE A 126 -6.20 4.30 17.45
C PHE A 126 -5.20 5.35 16.93
N ARG A 127 -4.23 5.69 17.79
CA ARG A 127 -3.07 6.48 17.39
C ARG A 127 -2.28 5.71 16.35
N THR A 128 -1.54 6.42 15.52
CA THR A 128 -0.65 5.82 14.54
C THR A 128 0.40 4.97 15.25
N ALA A 129 0.38 3.66 15.04
CA ALA A 129 1.36 2.74 15.61
C ALA A 129 2.74 2.91 14.93
N PRO A 130 3.83 2.41 15.56
CA PRO A 130 5.13 2.35 14.89
C PRO A 130 5.00 1.63 13.55
N ASN A 131 5.62 2.18 12.50
CA ASN A 131 5.50 1.66 11.13
C ASN A 131 4.04 1.62 10.63
N GLN A 132 3.21 2.59 10.98
CA GLN A 132 1.97 2.91 10.26
C GLN A 132 2.02 4.34 9.72
N VAL A 133 1.27 4.57 8.65
CA VAL A 133 0.99 5.93 8.16
C VAL A 133 -0.47 6.30 8.39
N THR A 134 -1.33 5.33 8.71
CA THR A 134 -2.76 5.54 8.91
C THR A 134 -3.22 4.93 10.23
N GLY A 135 -3.65 5.81 11.14
CA GLY A 135 -4.46 5.43 12.32
C GLY A 135 -5.88 5.96 12.17
N ARG A 136 -6.88 5.26 12.71
CA ARG A 136 -8.28 5.72 12.66
C ARG A 136 -8.46 7.10 13.29
N LEU A 137 -7.69 7.38 14.35
CA LEU A 137 -7.68 8.69 14.98
C LEU A 137 -7.17 9.78 14.04
N ALA A 138 -6.07 9.52 13.33
CA ALA A 138 -5.47 10.46 12.40
C ALA A 138 -6.44 10.79 11.26
N ILE A 139 -7.06 9.77 10.65
CA ILE A 139 -8.03 9.95 9.57
C ILE A 139 -9.20 10.84 10.03
N ARG A 140 -9.75 10.55 11.22
CA ARG A 140 -10.89 11.29 11.77
C ARG A 140 -10.53 12.73 12.17
N TYR A 141 -9.34 12.92 12.75
CA TYR A 141 -8.83 14.24 13.11
C TYR A 141 -8.57 15.11 11.87
N GLN A 142 -7.95 14.53 10.84
CA GLN A 142 -7.66 15.21 9.58
C GLN A 142 -8.96 15.57 8.83
N ALA A 143 -9.97 14.69 8.85
CA ALA A 143 -11.29 14.99 8.29
C ALA A 143 -11.99 16.13 9.05
N TRP A 144 -11.88 16.17 10.39
CA TRP A 144 -12.41 17.25 11.21
C TRP A 144 -11.75 18.59 10.89
N LEU A 145 -10.41 18.61 10.80
CA LEU A 145 -9.66 19.81 10.40
C LEU A 145 -10.01 20.27 8.98
N ARG A 146 -10.19 19.34 8.04
CA ARG A 146 -10.61 19.67 6.67
C ARG A 146 -12.00 20.30 6.65
N GLY A 147 -12.93 19.80 7.46
CA GLY A 147 -14.26 20.41 7.61
C GLY A 147 -14.21 21.81 8.23
N ARG A 148 -13.27 22.06 9.14
CA ARG A 148 -13.13 23.35 9.85
C ARG A 148 -12.41 24.42 9.02
N TYR A 149 -11.33 24.05 8.33
CA TYR A 149 -10.45 25.00 7.64
C TYR A 149 -10.63 25.01 6.11
N GLY A 150 -11.22 23.97 5.52
CA GLY A 150 -11.39 23.81 4.07
C GLY A 150 -10.08 23.48 3.34
N THR A 151 -9.07 24.34 3.47
CA THR A 151 -7.75 24.20 2.84
C THR A 151 -6.62 24.05 3.85
N VAL A 152 -5.48 23.51 3.40
CA VAL A 152 -4.30 23.32 4.26
C VAL A 152 -3.63 24.66 4.55
N GLU A 153 -3.73 25.61 3.62
CA GLU A 153 -3.26 26.97 3.79
C GLU A 153 -4.00 27.67 4.95
N GLY A 154 -5.34 27.54 5.01
CA GLY A 154 -6.12 28.08 6.13
C GLY A 154 -5.78 27.43 7.48
N LEU A 155 -5.40 26.14 7.47
CA LEU A 155 -4.87 25.47 8.66
C LEU A 155 -3.50 26.04 9.07
N ASN A 156 -2.59 26.21 8.12
CA ASN A 156 -1.23 26.71 8.37
C ASN A 156 -1.20 28.20 8.77
N GLU A 157 -2.25 28.97 8.45
CA GLU A 157 -2.43 30.33 8.98
C GLU A 157 -2.85 30.30 10.46
N ALA A 158 -3.62 29.30 10.87
CA ALA A 158 -4.12 29.16 12.23
C ALA A 158 -3.13 28.45 13.17
N TYR A 159 -2.34 27.51 12.64
CA TYR A 159 -1.36 26.72 13.38
C TYR A 159 0.06 27.23 13.08
N THR A 160 0.95 27.15 14.05
CA THR A 160 2.37 27.53 13.87
C THR A 160 3.16 26.55 12.99
N GLU A 161 2.52 25.50 12.46
CA GLU A 161 3.13 24.43 11.69
C GLU A 161 2.84 24.60 10.19
N GLN A 162 3.83 24.38 9.33
CA GLN A 162 3.64 24.33 7.88
C GLN A 162 3.46 22.89 7.41
N ASN A 163 2.25 22.56 6.98
CA ASN A 163 1.91 21.26 6.41
C ASN A 163 1.70 21.41 4.90
N GLY A 164 2.21 20.47 4.10
CA GLY A 164 1.96 20.41 2.66
C GLY A 164 0.63 19.73 2.31
N ALA A 165 0.07 18.95 3.24
CA ALA A 165 -1.21 18.27 3.08
C ALA A 165 -1.84 17.97 4.45
N PHE A 166 -3.17 17.81 4.52
CA PHE A 166 -3.86 17.40 5.76
C PHE A 166 -3.34 16.06 6.32
N GLN A 167 -2.89 15.14 5.46
CA GLN A 167 -2.36 13.83 5.84
C GLN A 167 -1.08 13.92 6.70
N GLN A 168 -0.36 15.04 6.63
CA GLN A 168 0.86 15.28 7.42
C GLN A 168 0.55 15.78 8.82
N VAL A 169 -0.69 16.22 9.07
CA VAL A 169 -1.08 16.79 10.36
C VAL A 169 -1.25 15.66 11.38
N VAL A 170 -0.51 15.78 12.47
CA VAL A 170 -0.53 14.82 13.59
C VAL A 170 -1.27 15.42 14.78
N ALA A 171 -2.14 14.61 15.39
CA ALA A 171 -2.82 14.94 16.63
C ALA A 171 -1.82 15.18 17.78
N PRO A 172 -2.06 16.16 18.66
CA PRO A 172 -1.22 16.38 19.84
C PRO A 172 -1.01 15.11 20.67
N GLN A 173 0.24 14.87 21.08
CA GLN A 173 0.55 13.73 21.94
C GLN A 173 0.25 14.04 23.40
N GLU A 174 -0.76 13.36 23.94
CA GLU A 174 -1.08 13.43 25.36
C GLU A 174 -0.27 12.38 26.14
N GLN A 175 0.36 12.81 27.25
CA GLN A 175 1.07 11.93 28.20
C GLN A 175 0.39 12.03 29.58
N LEU A 176 -0.91 11.77 29.64
CA LEU A 176 -1.72 11.92 30.87
C LEU A 176 -1.29 10.99 32.01
N GLU A 177 -0.59 9.90 31.69
CA GLU A 177 -0.01 8.96 32.67
C GLU A 177 1.26 9.51 33.34
N ARG A 178 1.87 10.56 32.80
CA ARG A 178 3.06 11.19 33.40
C ARG A 178 2.66 12.25 34.40
N ARG A 179 3.27 12.19 35.58
CA ARG A 179 3.01 13.13 36.67
C ARG A 179 3.44 14.56 36.36
N ASP A 180 4.58 14.72 35.70
CA ASP A 180 5.22 15.98 35.34
C ASP A 180 4.66 16.59 34.05
N TRP A 181 3.74 15.91 33.37
CA TRP A 181 3.24 16.37 32.08
C TRP A 181 2.19 17.48 32.23
N SER A 182 2.48 18.60 31.58
CA SER A 182 1.55 19.69 31.36
C SER A 182 1.54 20.06 29.87
N PRO A 183 0.36 20.16 29.24
CA PRO A 183 0.30 20.54 27.83
C PRO A 183 0.56 22.02 27.65
N VAL A 184 1.23 22.38 26.54
CA VAL A 184 1.26 23.75 26.05
C VAL A 184 -0.16 24.07 25.56
N ARG A 185 -0.81 25.07 26.17
CA ARG A 185 -2.19 25.46 25.83
C ARG A 185 -2.23 26.42 24.65
N ASP A 186 -1.73 25.95 23.51
CA ASP A 186 -1.85 26.67 22.24
C ASP A 186 -3.22 26.39 21.58
N ARG A 187 -3.50 27.09 20.47
CA ARG A 187 -4.75 26.92 19.72
C ARG A 187 -4.94 25.48 19.25
N LYS A 188 -3.88 24.84 18.77
CA LYS A 188 -3.90 23.43 18.32
C LYS A 188 -4.32 22.49 19.45
N PHE A 189 -3.83 22.69 20.67
CA PHE A 189 -4.22 21.86 21.81
C PHE A 189 -5.66 22.12 22.26
N LEU A 190 -6.14 23.36 22.25
CA LEU A 190 -7.53 23.68 22.57
C LEU A 190 -8.50 23.05 21.55
N GLU A 191 -8.20 23.18 20.26
CA GLU A 191 -8.99 22.55 19.19
C GLU A 191 -8.90 21.02 19.22
N TRP A 192 -7.76 20.47 19.66
CA TRP A 192 -7.64 19.05 19.95
C TRP A 192 -8.59 18.61 21.07
N LEU A 193 -8.76 19.38 22.15
CA LEU A 193 -9.73 19.05 23.20
C LEU A 193 -11.18 19.10 22.70
N GLU A 194 -11.51 20.07 21.84
CA GLU A 194 -12.82 20.14 21.17
C GLU A 194 -13.06 18.88 20.34
N PHE A 195 -12.12 18.52 19.47
CA PHE A 195 -12.20 17.29 18.67
C PHE A 195 -12.29 16.04 19.55
N LYS A 196 -11.45 15.95 20.58
CA LYS A 196 -11.41 14.82 21.51
C LYS A 196 -12.75 14.62 22.20
N ALA A 197 -13.48 15.68 22.56
CA ALA A 197 -14.81 15.57 23.14
C ALA A 197 -15.84 14.89 22.22
N THR A 198 -15.67 15.00 20.90
CA THR A 198 -16.53 14.36 19.89
C THR A 198 -16.26 12.86 19.70
N LEU A 199 -15.15 12.34 20.27
CA LEU A 199 -14.79 10.94 20.08
C LEU A 199 -15.74 10.00 20.83
N PRO A 200 -16.22 8.94 20.17
CA PRO A 200 -17.12 7.96 20.76
C PRO A 200 -16.36 7.00 21.70
N ALA A 201 -17.11 6.20 22.47
CA ALA A 201 -16.57 5.41 23.57
C ALA A 201 -15.45 4.45 23.14
N GLU A 202 -15.51 3.87 21.95
CA GLU A 202 -14.49 2.94 21.45
C GLU A 202 -13.13 3.59 21.22
N PHE A 203 -13.06 4.92 21.03
CA PHE A 203 -11.80 5.67 20.94
C PHE A 203 -11.24 6.06 22.31
N ARG A 204 -11.99 5.88 23.39
CA ARG A 204 -11.58 6.32 24.73
C ARG A 204 -10.81 5.22 25.44
N ILE A 205 -9.56 5.49 25.78
CA ILE A 205 -8.72 4.63 26.63
C ILE A 205 -8.64 5.29 28.01
N PRO A 206 -9.22 4.73 29.08
CA PRO A 206 -9.12 5.33 30.41
C PRO A 206 -7.67 5.38 30.89
N VAL A 207 -7.31 6.48 31.56
CA VAL A 207 -6.00 6.60 32.23
C VAL A 207 -6.08 5.84 33.55
N ARG A 208 -5.42 4.68 33.62
CA ARG A 208 -5.58 3.72 34.72
C ARG A 208 -4.48 3.89 35.76
N ALA A 209 -4.87 4.17 37.00
CA ALA A 209 -3.96 4.13 38.13
C ALA A 209 -3.37 2.74 38.33
N GLN A 210 -4.15 1.70 38.06
CA GLN A 210 -3.68 0.31 38.14
C GLN A 210 -2.52 0.07 37.17
N ARG A 211 -2.62 0.54 35.92
CA ARG A 211 -1.52 0.41 34.95
C ARG A 211 -0.27 1.17 35.42
N MET A 212 -0.43 2.41 35.88
CA MET A 212 0.69 3.21 36.38
C MET A 212 1.37 2.52 37.57
N PHE A 213 0.62 1.83 38.41
CA PHE A 213 1.13 1.02 39.52
C PHE A 213 1.90 -0.22 39.05
N GLN A 214 1.41 -0.90 38.02
CA GLN A 214 2.09 -2.04 37.39
C GLN A 214 3.45 -1.63 36.80
N GLU A 215 3.48 -0.52 36.05
CA GLU A 215 4.72 0.03 35.48
C GLU A 215 5.67 0.59 36.54
N PHE A 216 5.15 1.15 37.64
CA PHE A 216 5.95 1.56 38.79
C PHE A 216 6.74 0.38 39.36
N TRP A 217 6.08 -0.74 39.64
CA TRP A 217 6.75 -1.93 40.17
C TRP A 217 7.68 -2.59 39.16
N ARG A 218 7.32 -2.62 37.87
CA ARG A 218 8.25 -3.05 36.81
C ARG A 218 9.54 -2.25 36.81
N THR A 219 9.44 -0.93 37.01
CA THR A 219 10.61 -0.06 37.04
C THR A 219 11.44 -0.31 38.30
N GLN A 220 10.80 -0.39 39.47
CA GLN A 220 11.49 -0.63 40.74
C GLN A 220 12.22 -1.98 40.79
N THR A 221 11.63 -3.01 40.18
CA THR A 221 12.21 -4.37 40.19
C THR A 221 12.97 -4.73 38.93
N HIS A 222 13.32 -3.76 38.08
CA HIS A 222 14.08 -3.98 36.84
C HIS A 222 13.46 -5.08 35.95
N ASN A 223 12.13 -5.06 35.85
CA ASN A 223 11.30 -6.02 35.10
C ASN A 223 11.36 -7.46 35.63
N GLN A 224 11.76 -7.69 36.88
CA GLN A 224 11.75 -9.00 37.54
C GLN A 224 10.56 -9.10 38.50
N PHE A 225 9.57 -9.94 38.18
CA PHE A 225 8.36 -10.06 39.00
C PHE A 225 8.62 -10.69 40.37
N ASP A 226 9.58 -11.62 40.45
CA ASP A 226 9.93 -12.33 41.68
C ASP A 226 10.49 -11.40 42.78
N GLN A 227 10.92 -10.19 42.41
CA GLN A 227 11.39 -9.17 43.36
C GLN A 227 10.26 -8.28 43.88
N VAL A 228 9.03 -8.41 43.38
CA VAL A 228 7.88 -7.64 43.89
C VAL A 228 7.55 -8.15 45.30
N PRO A 229 7.44 -7.26 46.31
CA PRO A 229 7.13 -7.68 47.68
C PRO A 229 5.83 -8.51 47.74
N PRO A 230 5.78 -9.61 48.51
CA PRO A 230 4.62 -10.50 48.56
C PRO A 230 3.34 -9.79 49.04
N GLU A 231 3.48 -8.77 49.88
CA GLU A 231 2.38 -7.89 50.33
C GLU A 231 1.72 -7.10 49.19
N VAL A 232 2.50 -6.79 48.15
CA VAL A 232 2.04 -6.07 46.96
C VAL A 232 1.60 -7.04 45.87
N ALA A 233 2.32 -8.14 45.70
CA ALA A 233 1.98 -9.18 44.73
C ALA A 233 0.63 -9.83 45.06
N GLY A 234 0.36 -10.12 46.33
CA GLY A 234 -0.85 -10.83 46.75
C GLY A 234 -0.97 -12.17 46.02
N ALA A 235 -2.01 -12.33 45.19
CA ALA A 235 -2.24 -13.52 44.37
C ALA A 235 -1.73 -13.39 42.92
N ALA A 236 -1.15 -12.24 42.55
CA ALA A 236 -0.65 -11.99 41.20
C ALA A 236 0.58 -12.86 40.90
N LYS A 237 0.64 -13.41 39.68
CA LYS A 237 1.79 -14.17 39.16
C LYS A 237 2.56 -13.40 38.09
N ALA A 238 2.03 -12.26 37.66
CA ALA A 238 2.65 -11.36 36.67
C ALA A 238 2.32 -9.90 37.01
N PHE A 239 3.11 -8.97 36.48
CA PHE A 239 2.89 -7.54 36.71
C PHE A 239 1.49 -7.09 36.27
N GLU A 240 0.97 -7.64 35.18
CA GLU A 240 -0.34 -7.30 34.63
C GLU A 240 -1.52 -7.69 35.54
N GLU A 241 -1.28 -8.60 36.49
CA GLU A 241 -2.27 -9.05 37.47
C GLU A 241 -2.22 -8.23 38.78
N LEU A 242 -1.22 -7.35 38.96
CA LEU A 242 -1.13 -6.53 40.16
C LEU A 242 -2.36 -5.62 40.28
N ALA A 243 -3.01 -5.72 41.43
CA ALA A 243 -4.11 -4.86 41.83
C ALA A 243 -3.60 -3.63 42.58
N LEU A 244 -4.42 -2.57 42.61
CA LEU A 244 -4.11 -1.40 43.44
C LEU A 244 -4.03 -1.80 44.93
N PRO A 245 -3.02 -1.30 45.67
CA PRO A 245 -2.76 -1.72 47.03
C PRO A 245 -3.92 -1.31 47.95
N ARG A 246 -4.32 -2.23 48.84
CA ARG A 246 -5.27 -1.94 49.92
C ARG A 246 -4.59 -1.27 51.12
N LEU A 247 -3.27 -1.43 51.24
CA LEU A 247 -2.44 -0.86 52.32
C LEU A 247 -2.12 0.61 52.04
N ARG A 248 -2.43 1.48 53.01
CA ARG A 248 -2.30 2.95 52.89
C ARG A 248 -0.85 3.39 52.66
N ALA A 249 0.13 2.81 53.36
CA ALA A 249 1.53 3.22 53.25
C ALA A 249 2.12 3.03 51.83
N ARG A 250 1.82 1.90 51.17
CA ARG A 250 2.29 1.62 49.79
C ARG A 250 1.50 2.39 48.74
N TRP A 251 0.23 2.68 49.02
CA TRP A 251 -0.57 3.61 48.22
C TRP A 251 0.02 5.02 48.27
N ASP A 252 0.34 5.53 49.46
CA ASP A 252 0.90 6.86 49.65
C ASP A 252 2.29 7.00 49.00
N GLU A 253 3.12 5.95 49.03
CA GLU A 253 4.39 5.88 48.29
C GLU A 253 4.18 6.00 46.77
N PHE A 254 3.27 5.21 46.21
CA PHE A 254 2.94 5.28 44.79
C PHE A 254 2.35 6.64 44.38
N VAL A 255 1.46 7.19 45.20
CA VAL A 255 0.84 8.51 44.96
C VAL A 255 1.90 9.61 45.00
N SER A 256 2.80 9.56 45.99
CA SER A 256 3.83 10.57 46.21
C SER A 256 4.99 10.50 45.22
N GLN A 257 5.15 9.41 44.45
CA GLN A 257 6.21 9.25 43.46
C GLN A 257 5.69 9.26 42.01
N ARG A 258 4.62 8.52 41.69
CA ARG A 258 4.23 8.24 40.30
C ARG A 258 2.87 8.79 39.88
N LEU A 259 1.88 8.86 40.78
CA LEU A 259 0.52 9.24 40.38
C LEU A 259 0.44 10.75 40.02
N PRO A 260 -0.13 11.12 38.87
CA PRO A 260 -0.42 12.52 38.54
C PRO A 260 -1.39 13.14 39.55
N ALA A 261 -1.15 14.41 39.93
CA ALA A 261 -1.96 15.12 40.93
C ALA A 261 -3.47 15.12 40.62
N ARG A 262 -3.83 15.12 39.33
CA ARG A 262 -5.24 15.05 38.86
C ARG A 262 -5.97 13.76 39.30
N PHE A 263 -5.25 12.67 39.53
CA PHE A 263 -5.82 11.39 39.96
C PHE A 263 -5.66 11.12 41.46
N ALA A 264 -5.02 12.04 42.20
CA ALA A 264 -4.77 11.87 43.63
C ALA A 264 -6.07 11.84 44.45
N ALA A 265 -7.07 12.63 44.05
CA ALA A 265 -8.37 12.69 44.72
C ALA A 265 -9.30 11.55 44.30
N SER A 266 -9.35 11.23 43.01
CA SER A 266 -10.21 10.17 42.47
C SER A 266 -9.60 9.57 41.20
N THR A 267 -9.27 8.29 41.25
CA THR A 267 -8.83 7.52 40.09
C THR A 267 -10.01 7.07 39.25
N VAL A 268 -9.78 6.76 37.97
CA VAL A 268 -10.83 6.22 37.08
C VAL A 268 -11.43 4.92 37.65
N GLU A 269 -10.60 4.07 38.25
CA GLU A 269 -11.04 2.85 38.92
C GLU A 269 -11.93 3.14 40.14
N SER A 270 -11.63 4.20 40.91
CA SER A 270 -12.47 4.61 42.03
C SER A 270 -13.82 5.16 41.58
N GLN A 271 -13.84 5.95 40.51
CA GLN A 271 -15.08 6.47 39.91
C GLN A 271 -15.96 5.32 39.40
N TRP A 272 -15.37 4.34 38.70
CA TRP A 272 -16.08 3.15 38.24
C TRP A 272 -16.70 2.35 39.39
N ARG A 273 -15.92 2.06 40.43
CA ARG A 273 -16.41 1.32 41.60
C ARG A 273 -17.52 2.07 42.34
N SER A 274 -17.45 3.39 42.39
CA SER A 274 -18.53 4.21 42.98
C SER A 274 -19.82 4.16 42.16
N ALA A 275 -19.73 3.96 40.84
CA ALA A 275 -20.88 3.92 39.95
C ALA A 275 -21.57 2.53 39.89
N ILE A 276 -20.81 1.44 40.03
CA ILE A 276 -21.30 0.07 39.79
C ILE A 276 -21.35 -0.80 41.05
N GLY A 277 -20.40 -0.61 41.97
CA GLY A 277 -20.25 -1.47 43.14
C GLY A 277 -18.79 -1.72 43.51
N ALA A 278 -18.55 -1.87 44.82
CA ALA A 278 -17.22 -2.14 45.34
C ALA A 278 -16.70 -3.50 44.84
N GLY A 279 -15.46 -3.52 44.34
CA GLY A 279 -14.78 -4.75 43.93
C GLY A 279 -14.96 -5.15 42.46
N THR A 280 -15.83 -4.48 41.69
CA THR A 280 -15.98 -4.76 40.25
C THR A 280 -14.78 -4.19 39.48
N PRO A 281 -14.01 -5.01 38.75
CA PRO A 281 -12.95 -4.49 37.86
C PRO A 281 -13.53 -3.72 36.68
N LEU A 282 -12.70 -2.92 36.02
CA LEU A 282 -13.06 -2.28 34.74
C LEU A 282 -13.25 -3.37 33.67
N PRO A 283 -14.42 -3.50 33.02
CA PRO A 283 -14.71 -4.56 32.06
C PRO A 283 -14.15 -4.23 30.67
N ILE A 284 -12.85 -3.94 30.57
CA ILE A 284 -12.23 -3.42 29.34
C ILE A 284 -12.27 -4.49 28.25
N GLU A 285 -11.65 -5.64 28.46
CA GLU A 285 -11.63 -6.72 27.47
C GLU A 285 -13.04 -7.17 27.07
N ALA A 286 -13.96 -7.31 28.03
CA ALA A 286 -15.34 -7.67 27.76
C ALA A 286 -16.05 -6.65 26.86
N THR A 287 -15.80 -5.36 27.09
CA THR A 287 -16.36 -4.28 26.26
C THR A 287 -15.76 -4.25 24.86
N GLU A 288 -14.45 -4.37 24.73
CA GLU A 288 -13.79 -4.42 23.41
C GLU A 288 -14.27 -5.64 22.63
N ARG A 289 -14.40 -6.81 23.27
CA ARG A 289 -14.92 -8.03 22.64
C ARG A 289 -16.36 -7.85 22.18
N ALA A 290 -17.24 -7.32 23.02
CA ALA A 290 -18.63 -7.08 22.67
C ALA A 290 -18.76 -6.07 21.50
N TRP A 291 -17.93 -5.02 21.50
CA TRP A 291 -17.89 -4.05 20.42
C TRP A 291 -17.37 -4.65 19.11
N VAL A 292 -16.30 -5.45 19.16
CA VAL A 292 -15.76 -6.14 17.97
C VAL A 292 -16.76 -7.15 17.42
N ALA A 293 -17.44 -7.92 18.28
CA ALA A 293 -18.44 -8.89 17.86
C ALA A 293 -19.62 -8.22 17.14
N SER A 294 -20.10 -7.08 17.66
CA SER A 294 -21.20 -6.32 17.05
C SER A 294 -20.80 -5.55 15.79
N ASN A 295 -19.52 -5.18 15.63
CA ASN A 295 -19.03 -4.35 14.52
C ASN A 295 -18.06 -5.09 13.57
N ALA A 296 -18.04 -6.42 13.59
CA ALA A 296 -17.01 -7.18 12.89
C ALA A 296 -16.94 -6.93 11.38
N SER A 297 -18.08 -6.77 10.71
CA SER A 297 -18.13 -6.47 9.27
C SER A 297 -17.48 -5.12 8.97
N LEU A 298 -17.82 -4.08 9.74
CA LEU A 298 -17.26 -2.74 9.63
C LEU A 298 -15.75 -2.72 9.88
N ILE A 299 -15.28 -3.45 10.89
CA ILE A 299 -13.85 -3.53 11.21
C ILE A 299 -13.09 -4.25 10.08
N ARG A 300 -13.64 -5.34 9.54
CA ARG A 300 -13.03 -6.08 8.43
C ARG A 300 -12.93 -5.24 7.17
N THR A 301 -13.99 -4.51 6.82
CA THR A 301 -13.99 -3.64 5.63
C THR A 301 -13.04 -2.45 5.80
N GLU A 302 -12.97 -1.87 7.00
CA GLU A 302 -12.03 -0.79 7.29
C GLU A 302 -10.58 -1.28 7.17
N PHE A 303 -10.20 -2.41 7.78
CA PHE A 303 -8.85 -2.96 7.64
C PHE A 303 -8.53 -3.36 6.20
N ALA A 304 -9.50 -3.90 5.46
CA ALA A 304 -9.29 -4.29 4.07
C ALA A 304 -9.12 -3.08 3.13
N SER A 305 -9.76 -1.94 3.42
CA SER A 305 -9.77 -0.78 2.53
C SER A 305 -8.75 0.30 2.91
N ARG A 306 -8.42 0.48 4.19
CA ARG A 306 -7.65 1.63 4.69
C ARG A 306 -6.33 1.87 3.96
N ASN A 307 -5.52 0.83 3.74
CA ASN A 307 -4.22 0.98 3.07
C ASN A 307 -4.39 1.32 1.58
N TYR A 308 -5.36 0.72 0.91
CA TYR A 308 -5.66 1.01 -0.50
C TYR A 308 -6.25 2.40 -0.67
N ALA A 309 -7.19 2.80 0.20
CA ALA A 309 -7.77 4.14 0.23
C ALA A 309 -6.68 5.20 0.44
N TYR A 310 -5.74 4.96 1.36
CA TYR A 310 -4.60 5.85 1.56
C TYR A 310 -3.76 6.03 0.29
N VAL A 311 -3.44 4.95 -0.43
CA VAL A 311 -2.69 5.04 -1.68
C VAL A 311 -3.49 5.79 -2.75
N VAL A 312 -4.78 5.48 -2.89
CA VAL A 312 -5.64 6.15 -3.87
C VAL A 312 -5.71 7.65 -3.57
N ASP A 313 -5.91 8.04 -2.31
CA ASP A 313 -5.89 9.44 -1.90
C ASP A 313 -4.52 10.08 -2.16
N TYR A 314 -3.43 9.38 -1.83
CA TYR A 314 -2.08 9.86 -2.06
C TYR A 314 -1.79 10.09 -3.56
N VAL A 315 -2.27 9.22 -4.44
CA VAL A 315 -2.14 9.36 -5.90
C VAL A 315 -3.09 10.42 -6.45
N ALA A 316 -4.33 10.50 -5.96
CA ALA A 316 -5.35 11.44 -6.43
C ALA A 316 -5.02 12.89 -6.06
N LEU A 317 -4.50 13.14 -4.85
CA LEU A 317 -4.03 14.46 -4.41
C LEU A 317 -2.87 14.96 -5.29
N HIS A 318 -2.06 14.04 -5.78
CA HIS A 318 -1.00 14.31 -6.75
C HIS A 318 -1.47 13.95 -8.17
N GLY A 319 -2.74 14.22 -8.52
CA GLY A 319 -3.40 13.71 -9.74
C GLY A 319 -2.68 13.96 -11.07
N ARG A 320 -1.70 14.87 -11.12
CA ARG A 320 -0.76 15.00 -12.24
C ARG A 320 0.02 13.72 -12.52
N VAL A 321 0.22 12.84 -11.55
CA VAL A 321 1.04 11.63 -11.70
C VAL A 321 0.40 10.61 -12.62
N LEU A 322 -0.90 10.38 -12.47
CA LEU A 322 -1.65 9.52 -13.38
C LEU A 322 -1.69 10.11 -14.79
N LEU A 323 -1.90 11.43 -14.88
CA LEU A 323 -1.88 12.15 -16.15
C LEU A 323 -0.50 12.08 -16.82
N ASN A 324 0.59 12.29 -16.07
CA ASN A 324 1.96 12.22 -16.58
C ASN A 324 2.30 10.82 -17.06
N THR A 325 1.90 9.79 -16.31
CA THR A 325 2.09 8.40 -16.70
C THR A 325 1.31 8.09 -17.97
N LEU A 326 0.06 8.56 -18.07
CA LEU A 326 -0.77 8.41 -19.25
C LEU A 326 -0.17 9.12 -20.46
N ILE A 327 0.24 10.39 -20.31
CA ILE A 327 0.89 11.18 -21.36
C ILE A 327 2.16 10.48 -21.82
N PHE A 328 3.01 10.03 -20.89
CA PHE A 328 4.23 9.32 -21.24
C PHE A 328 3.95 8.03 -22.01
N CYS A 329 3.04 7.18 -21.52
CA CYS A 329 2.66 5.96 -22.22
C CYS A 329 2.08 6.23 -23.61
N LEU A 330 1.18 7.22 -23.75
CA LEU A 330 0.58 7.57 -25.03
C LEU A 330 1.61 8.11 -26.02
N LEU A 331 2.52 8.99 -25.56
CA LEU A 331 3.60 9.52 -26.40
C LEU A 331 4.57 8.41 -26.82
N ALA A 332 4.92 7.50 -25.92
CA ALA A 332 5.76 6.35 -26.24
C ALA A 332 5.11 5.44 -27.29
N ILE A 333 3.83 5.11 -27.12
CA ILE A 333 3.06 4.30 -28.08
C ILE A 333 2.96 5.02 -29.43
N ALA A 334 2.58 6.30 -29.42
CA ALA A 334 2.42 7.09 -30.64
C ALA A 334 3.75 7.21 -31.41
N THR A 335 4.85 7.45 -30.70
CA THR A 335 6.18 7.55 -31.31
C THR A 335 6.62 6.21 -31.89
N GLN A 336 6.41 5.10 -31.16
CA GLN A 336 6.76 3.79 -31.68
C GLN A 336 5.90 3.35 -32.88
N LEU A 337 4.60 3.67 -32.88
CA LEU A 337 3.67 3.36 -33.97
C LEU A 337 3.83 4.26 -35.20
N THR A 338 4.61 5.33 -35.10
CA THR A 338 4.88 6.23 -36.23
C THR A 338 6.28 5.99 -36.78
N VAL A 339 7.32 6.10 -35.95
CA VAL A 339 8.73 6.03 -36.37
C VAL A 339 9.09 4.66 -36.92
N ASN A 340 8.78 3.58 -36.19
CA ASN A 340 9.22 2.24 -36.59
C ASN A 340 8.50 1.71 -37.84
N PRO A 341 7.16 1.82 -37.97
CA PRO A 341 6.47 1.39 -39.19
C PRO A 341 6.87 2.21 -40.41
N LEU A 342 7.11 3.52 -40.26
CA LEU A 342 7.56 4.36 -41.38
C LEU A 342 8.93 3.91 -41.89
N ALA A 343 9.88 3.70 -40.98
CA ALA A 343 11.22 3.22 -41.32
C ALA A 343 11.19 1.81 -41.94
N ALA A 344 10.43 0.89 -41.34
CA ALA A 344 10.30 -0.47 -41.83
C ALA A 344 9.61 -0.55 -43.20
N TYR A 345 8.57 0.24 -43.42
CA TYR A 345 7.87 0.32 -44.71
C TYR A 345 8.78 0.87 -45.79
N ALA A 346 9.53 1.93 -45.48
CA ALA A 346 10.50 2.49 -46.41
C ALA A 346 11.58 1.47 -46.82
N LEU A 347 12.15 0.73 -45.85
CA LEU A 347 13.15 -0.32 -46.10
C LEU A 347 12.58 -1.55 -46.83
N SER A 348 11.28 -1.79 -46.75
CA SER A 348 10.59 -2.89 -47.44
C SER A 348 10.27 -2.54 -48.90
N ARG A 349 9.72 -1.33 -49.13
CA ARG A 349 9.18 -0.93 -50.45
C ARG A 349 10.14 -0.12 -51.30
N PHE A 350 11.13 0.55 -50.69
CA PHE A 350 12.20 1.25 -51.40
C PHE A 350 13.54 0.59 -51.08
N PRO A 351 13.82 -0.61 -51.63
CA PRO A 351 15.03 -1.35 -51.30
C PRO A 351 16.27 -0.60 -51.79
N LEU A 352 16.97 0.06 -50.87
CA LEU A 352 18.30 0.60 -51.11
C LEU A 352 19.29 -0.56 -51.23
N SER A 353 20.33 -0.41 -52.05
CA SER A 353 21.42 -1.40 -52.15
C SER A 353 22.08 -1.71 -50.79
N SER A 354 21.99 -0.76 -49.84
CA SER A 354 22.54 -0.88 -48.47
C SER A 354 21.53 -1.33 -47.42
N THR A 355 20.31 -1.75 -47.80
CA THR A 355 19.26 -2.17 -46.85
C THR A 355 19.73 -3.23 -45.88
N TYR A 356 20.46 -4.25 -46.36
CA TYR A 356 21.01 -5.30 -45.50
C TYR A 356 22.01 -4.74 -44.46
N LYS A 357 22.91 -3.83 -44.87
CA LYS A 357 23.89 -3.20 -43.97
C LYS A 357 23.20 -2.35 -42.90
N LEU A 358 22.16 -1.61 -43.29
CA LEU A 358 21.34 -0.81 -42.36
C LEU A 358 20.64 -1.71 -41.34
N LEU A 359 20.06 -2.84 -41.77
CA LEU A 359 19.42 -3.77 -40.85
C LEU A 359 20.41 -4.40 -39.87
N VAL A 360 21.60 -4.82 -40.35
CA VAL A 360 22.66 -5.34 -39.49
C VAL A 360 23.10 -4.29 -38.48
N PHE A 361 23.28 -3.03 -38.90
CA PHE A 361 23.60 -1.92 -38.01
C PHE A 361 22.51 -1.71 -36.94
N LEU A 362 21.23 -1.69 -37.35
CA LEU A 362 20.10 -1.55 -36.42
C LEU A 362 20.04 -2.71 -35.41
N LEU A 363 20.28 -3.94 -35.85
CA LEU A 363 20.34 -5.10 -34.95
C LEU A 363 21.56 -5.06 -34.02
N ALA A 364 22.70 -4.54 -34.48
CA ALA A 364 23.89 -4.40 -33.65
C ALA A 364 23.65 -3.47 -32.44
N THR A 365 22.72 -2.51 -32.53
CA THR A 365 22.36 -1.67 -31.38
C THR A 365 21.74 -2.48 -30.23
N MET A 366 21.12 -3.62 -30.51
CA MET A 366 20.58 -4.53 -29.49
C MET A 366 21.64 -5.32 -28.74
N ALA A 367 22.89 -5.36 -29.23
CA ALA A 367 23.99 -6.02 -28.54
C ALA A 367 24.40 -5.28 -27.25
N PHE A 368 24.07 -3.99 -27.15
CA PHE A 368 24.35 -3.18 -25.97
C PHE A 368 23.16 -3.23 -25.00
N PRO A 369 23.38 -3.59 -23.71
CA PRO A 369 22.35 -3.51 -22.69
C PRO A 369 21.85 -2.07 -22.51
N GLY A 370 20.54 -1.88 -22.37
CA GLY A 370 19.94 -0.55 -22.22
C GLY A 370 20.43 0.18 -20.97
N GLU A 371 20.78 -0.55 -19.92
CA GLU A 371 21.32 -0.04 -18.66
C GLU A 371 22.68 0.62 -18.85
N VAL A 372 23.53 0.07 -19.72
CA VAL A 372 24.86 0.65 -20.04
C VAL A 372 24.70 1.94 -20.84
N ALA A 373 23.71 1.98 -21.74
CA ALA A 373 23.39 3.16 -22.53
C ALA A 373 22.70 4.28 -21.72
N MET A 374 22.30 4.02 -20.46
CA MET A 374 21.55 4.97 -19.66
C MET A 374 22.35 6.24 -19.30
N ILE A 375 23.60 6.10 -18.86
CA ILE A 375 24.46 7.25 -18.50
C ILE A 375 24.79 8.10 -19.73
N PRO A 376 25.27 7.55 -20.87
CA PRO A 376 25.47 8.34 -22.08
C PRO A 376 24.21 9.06 -22.56
N SER A 377 23.05 8.38 -22.51
CA SER A 377 21.77 8.99 -22.90
C SER A 377 21.39 10.16 -21.98
N PHE A 378 21.62 10.03 -20.67
CA PHE A 378 21.40 11.12 -19.73
C PHE A 378 22.30 12.33 -20.02
N LEU A 379 23.60 12.10 -20.25
CA LEU A 379 24.54 13.17 -20.59
C LEU A 379 24.14 13.89 -21.88
N LEU A 380 23.76 13.13 -22.91
CA LEU A 380 23.28 13.70 -24.17
C LEU A 380 22.02 14.56 -23.97
N LEU A 381 21.03 14.08 -23.21
CA LEU A 381 19.82 14.83 -22.92
C LEU A 381 20.09 16.07 -22.05
N LYS A 382 21.07 16.00 -21.15
CA LYS A 382 21.55 17.14 -20.39
C LYS A 382 22.13 18.20 -21.31
N ASP A 383 23.00 17.81 -22.24
CA ASP A 383 23.68 18.72 -23.16
C ASP A 383 22.70 19.35 -24.17
N LEU A 384 21.63 18.62 -24.51
CA LEU A 384 20.51 19.13 -25.32
C LEU A 384 19.49 19.96 -24.52
N GLY A 385 19.63 20.08 -23.20
CA GLY A 385 18.68 20.81 -22.36
C GLY A 385 17.28 20.18 -22.27
N LEU A 386 17.15 18.87 -22.53
CA LEU A 386 15.88 18.15 -22.58
C LEU A 386 15.46 17.52 -21.25
N LEU A 387 16.30 17.57 -20.22
CA LEU A 387 15.98 17.01 -18.89
C LEU A 387 14.69 17.62 -18.32
N ASN A 388 14.00 16.85 -17.48
CA ASN A 388 12.71 17.23 -16.90
C ASN A 388 11.59 17.50 -17.95
N THR A 389 11.64 16.85 -19.11
CA THR A 389 10.58 16.90 -20.12
C THR A 389 10.11 15.50 -20.53
N PHE A 390 8.90 15.39 -21.11
CA PHE A 390 8.45 14.14 -21.71
C PHE A 390 9.30 13.71 -22.92
N ALA A 391 9.95 14.65 -23.60
CA ALA A 391 10.85 14.34 -24.71
C ALA A 391 12.07 13.52 -24.24
N ALA A 392 12.63 13.85 -23.08
CA ALA A 392 13.69 13.06 -22.46
C ALA A 392 13.27 11.62 -22.16
N LEU A 393 12.01 11.38 -21.83
CA LEU A 393 11.49 10.04 -21.55
C LEU A 393 11.24 9.22 -22.83
N VAL A 394 10.84 9.87 -23.93
CA VAL A 394 10.33 9.20 -25.14
C VAL A 394 11.42 9.04 -26.21
N LEU A 395 12.19 10.10 -26.50
CA LEU A 395 13.10 10.14 -27.65
C LEU A 395 14.15 9.02 -27.69
N PRO A 396 14.79 8.62 -26.57
CA PRO A 396 15.81 7.56 -26.59
C PRO A 396 15.28 6.20 -27.04
N THR A 397 13.98 5.96 -26.87
CA THR A 397 13.31 4.69 -27.23
C THR A 397 12.40 4.82 -28.45
N ALA A 398 12.42 5.97 -29.13
CA ALA A 398 11.56 6.27 -30.26
C ALA A 398 11.78 5.31 -31.44
N ALA A 399 13.06 5.02 -31.75
CA ALA A 399 13.47 4.11 -32.80
C ALA A 399 14.03 2.82 -32.18
N SER A 400 13.47 1.68 -32.57
CA SER A 400 13.89 0.36 -32.11
C SER A 400 14.34 -0.48 -33.31
N GLY A 401 15.63 -0.80 -33.36
CA GLY A 401 16.20 -1.62 -34.43
C GLY A 401 15.50 -2.99 -34.55
N TYR A 402 15.16 -3.59 -33.41
CA TYR A 402 14.37 -4.82 -33.35
C TYR A 402 13.02 -4.70 -34.04
N MET A 403 12.24 -3.67 -33.68
CA MET A 403 10.90 -3.45 -34.23
C MET A 403 10.97 -3.14 -35.72
N ILE A 404 11.93 -2.32 -36.16
CA ILE A 404 12.11 -2.00 -37.58
C ILE A 404 12.40 -3.28 -38.38
N TYR A 405 13.29 -4.14 -37.89
CA TYR A 405 13.60 -5.41 -38.53
C TYR A 405 12.38 -6.34 -38.59
N LEU A 406 11.66 -6.51 -37.48
CA LEU A 406 10.46 -7.34 -37.41
C LEU A 406 9.34 -6.86 -38.34
N LEU A 407 9.04 -5.55 -38.31
CA LEU A 407 8.01 -4.96 -39.17
C LEU A 407 8.39 -5.04 -40.65
N LYS A 408 9.66 -4.88 -41.00
CA LYS A 408 10.11 -5.06 -42.39
C LYS A 408 9.80 -6.48 -42.87
N GLY A 409 10.18 -7.50 -42.09
CA GLY A 409 9.90 -8.89 -42.44
C GLY A 409 8.41 -9.15 -42.63
N PHE A 410 7.56 -8.55 -41.80
CA PHE A 410 6.11 -8.63 -41.97
C PHE A 410 5.63 -7.90 -43.23
N PHE A 411 6.09 -6.67 -43.48
CA PHE A 411 5.72 -5.93 -44.69
C PHE A 411 6.15 -6.63 -45.98
N ASP A 412 7.32 -7.29 -45.99
CA ASP A 412 7.80 -8.07 -47.14
C ASP A 412 6.93 -9.31 -47.39
N SER A 413 6.35 -9.89 -46.33
CA SER A 413 5.45 -11.05 -46.45
C SER A 413 4.06 -10.71 -47.00
N LEU A 414 3.71 -9.42 -47.09
CA LEU A 414 2.42 -9.01 -47.65
C LEU A 414 2.41 -9.22 -49.18
N PRO A 415 1.33 -9.83 -49.75
CA PRO A 415 1.23 -10.10 -51.18
C PRO A 415 1.45 -8.82 -52.00
N ARG A 416 2.38 -8.88 -52.96
CA ARG A 416 2.75 -7.72 -53.78
C ARG A 416 1.61 -7.29 -54.71
N GLU A 417 0.80 -8.25 -55.12
CA GLU A 417 -0.33 -8.09 -56.02
C GLU A 417 -1.37 -7.09 -55.46
N LEU A 418 -1.52 -7.03 -54.13
CA LEU A 418 -2.41 -6.06 -53.48
C LEU A 418 -1.91 -4.62 -53.64
N PHE A 419 -0.59 -4.43 -53.63
CA PHE A 419 0.03 -3.11 -53.81
C PHE A 419 0.02 -2.69 -55.28
N GLU A 420 0.31 -3.62 -56.19
CA GLU A 420 0.23 -3.39 -57.63
C GLU A 420 -1.19 -3.02 -58.07
N ALA A 421 -2.20 -3.74 -57.57
CA ALA A 421 -3.61 -3.40 -57.81
C ALA A 421 -3.95 -1.99 -57.31
N GLY A 422 -3.50 -1.62 -56.11
CA GLY A 422 -3.71 -0.26 -55.58
C GLY A 422 -3.00 0.82 -56.40
N GLN A 423 -1.82 0.53 -56.96
CA GLN A 423 -1.10 1.45 -57.87
C GLN A 423 -1.86 1.62 -59.20
N ILE A 424 -2.43 0.54 -59.74
CA ILE A 424 -3.31 0.60 -60.94
C ILE A 424 -4.54 1.47 -60.67
N ASP A 425 -5.12 1.39 -59.46
CA ASP A 425 -6.22 2.24 -58.99
C ASP A 425 -5.80 3.70 -58.68
N GLY A 426 -4.53 4.07 -58.90
CA GLY A 426 -4.01 5.42 -58.69
C GLY A 426 -3.77 5.79 -57.22
N ALA A 427 -3.63 4.81 -56.31
CA ALA A 427 -3.28 5.07 -54.92
C ALA A 427 -1.83 5.52 -54.78
N CYS A 428 -1.60 6.67 -54.12
CA CYS A 428 -0.26 7.09 -53.74
C CYS A 428 0.32 6.23 -52.61
N GLU A 429 1.65 6.22 -52.45
CA GLU A 429 2.33 5.36 -51.46
C GLU A 429 1.88 5.62 -50.02
N THR A 430 1.60 6.86 -49.64
CA THR A 430 1.03 7.17 -48.31
C THR A 430 -0.32 6.47 -48.10
N LYS A 431 -1.14 6.37 -49.15
CA LYS A 431 -2.44 5.68 -49.13
C LYS A 431 -2.25 4.17 -49.08
N LEU A 432 -1.30 3.62 -49.83
CA LEU A 432 -0.93 2.20 -49.76
C LEU A 432 -0.43 1.82 -48.36
N MET A 433 0.44 2.62 -47.75
CA MET A 433 0.89 2.40 -46.38
C MET A 433 -0.28 2.44 -45.38
N THR A 434 -1.07 3.51 -45.38
CA THR A 434 -2.08 3.75 -44.33
C THR A 434 -3.36 2.94 -44.50
N LYS A 435 -3.78 2.64 -45.74
CA LYS A 435 -5.03 1.92 -46.05
C LYS A 435 -4.83 0.42 -46.33
N LEU A 436 -3.61 -0.01 -46.69
CA LEU A 436 -3.33 -1.40 -47.01
C LEU A 436 -2.32 -2.02 -46.03
N ALA A 437 -1.09 -1.49 -45.96
CA ALA A 437 -0.03 -2.09 -45.14
C ALA A 437 -0.35 -2.08 -43.64
N LEU A 438 -0.65 -0.91 -43.05
CA LEU A 438 -0.92 -0.79 -41.61
C LEU A 438 -2.15 -1.62 -41.16
N PRO A 439 -3.30 -1.62 -41.88
CA PRO A 439 -4.44 -2.45 -41.51
C PRO A 439 -4.16 -3.95 -41.56
N LEU A 440 -3.40 -4.42 -42.55
CA LEU A 440 -2.97 -5.83 -42.65
C LEU A 440 -1.97 -6.19 -41.54
N SER A 441 -1.16 -5.23 -41.09
CA SER A 441 -0.18 -5.39 -40.01
C SER A 441 -0.71 -5.11 -38.61
N ARG A 442 -2.02 -4.92 -38.42
CA ARG A 442 -2.66 -4.68 -37.11
C ARG A 442 -2.21 -5.63 -35.99
N PRO A 443 -2.04 -6.96 -36.22
CA PRO A 443 -1.59 -7.85 -35.15
C PRO A 443 -0.18 -7.52 -34.64
N VAL A 444 0.77 -7.25 -35.54
CA VAL A 444 2.16 -6.92 -35.19
C VAL A 444 2.25 -5.50 -34.60
N LEU A 445 1.47 -4.54 -35.13
CA LEU A 445 1.38 -3.20 -34.56
C LEU A 445 0.78 -3.21 -33.15
N GLY A 446 -0.20 -4.08 -32.89
CA GLY A 446 -0.77 -4.27 -31.55
C GLY A 446 0.25 -4.84 -30.57
N TYR A 447 1.08 -5.79 -31.00
CA TYR A 447 2.19 -6.31 -30.21
C TYR A 447 3.23 -5.21 -29.90
N MET A 448 3.61 -4.41 -30.89
CA MET A 448 4.53 -3.28 -30.68
C MET A 448 3.95 -2.23 -29.73
N GLY A 449 2.67 -1.87 -29.89
CA GLY A 449 2.01 -0.94 -28.98
C GLY A 449 1.96 -1.44 -27.54
N LEU A 450 1.77 -2.75 -27.35
CA LEU A 450 1.84 -3.39 -26.03
C LEU A 450 3.26 -3.30 -25.44
N LEU A 451 4.30 -3.61 -26.22
CA LEU A 451 5.68 -3.47 -25.76
C LEU A 451 6.03 -2.02 -25.41
N ALA A 452 5.58 -1.06 -26.22
CA ALA A 452 5.76 0.37 -25.96
C ALA A 452 5.10 0.79 -24.63
N PHE A 453 3.87 0.34 -24.39
CA PHE A 453 3.17 0.58 -23.13
C PHE A 453 3.91 -0.05 -21.94
N MET A 454 4.29 -1.32 -22.03
CA MET A 454 5.00 -2.02 -20.95
C MET A 454 6.34 -1.35 -20.63
N GLY A 455 7.08 -0.97 -21.67
CA GLY A 455 8.35 -0.27 -21.55
C GLY A 455 8.18 1.08 -20.86
N ALA A 456 7.26 1.92 -21.33
CA ALA A 456 7.03 3.25 -20.74
C ALA A 456 6.47 3.18 -19.31
N TYR A 457 5.45 2.33 -19.09
CA TYR A 457 4.82 2.20 -17.78
C TYR A 457 5.78 1.65 -16.71
N GLY A 458 6.67 0.73 -17.10
CA GLY A 458 7.67 0.13 -16.23
C GLY A 458 9.00 0.88 -16.13
N ALA A 459 9.19 2.01 -16.83
CA ALA A 459 10.46 2.74 -16.94
C ALA A 459 10.82 3.53 -15.66
N PHE A 460 10.78 2.91 -14.49
CA PHE A 460 11.11 3.55 -13.22
C PHE A 460 12.52 4.14 -13.20
N MET A 461 13.54 3.30 -13.40
CA MET A 461 14.94 3.68 -13.18
C MET A 461 15.37 4.82 -14.11
N TYR A 462 14.93 4.73 -15.37
CA TYR A 462 15.20 5.76 -16.37
C TYR A 462 14.46 7.07 -16.05
N ALA A 463 13.16 7.00 -15.76
CA ALA A 463 12.37 8.18 -15.42
C ALA A 463 12.90 8.87 -14.16
N PHE A 464 13.29 8.12 -13.14
CA PHE A 464 13.89 8.68 -11.92
C PHE A 464 15.18 9.47 -12.21
N LEU A 465 15.97 9.04 -13.19
CA LEU A 465 17.22 9.71 -13.57
C LEU A 465 16.98 11.02 -14.34
N VAL A 466 16.09 11.01 -15.34
CA VAL A 466 15.89 12.16 -16.26
C VAL A 466 14.79 13.14 -15.84
N ALA A 467 13.86 12.71 -14.99
CA ALA A 467 12.72 13.48 -14.49
C ALA A 467 12.91 13.77 -12.99
N GLN A 468 13.81 14.69 -12.66
CA GLN A 468 14.10 15.11 -11.29
C GLN A 468 13.01 16.01 -10.71
N ASP A 469 12.30 16.76 -11.54
CA ASP A 469 11.20 17.63 -11.13
C ASP A 469 9.88 16.86 -10.93
N ARG A 470 9.22 17.06 -9.79
CA ARG A 470 7.92 16.48 -9.44
C ARG A 470 6.84 16.72 -10.51
N ARG A 471 6.96 17.79 -11.30
CA ARG A 471 6.03 18.12 -12.39
C ARG A 471 5.94 17.06 -13.48
N VAL A 472 7.01 16.28 -13.70
CA VAL A 472 7.10 15.25 -14.75
C VAL A 472 7.23 13.84 -14.18
N TRP A 473 7.09 13.66 -12.87
CA TRP A 473 7.15 12.33 -12.26
C TRP A 473 6.02 11.42 -12.74
N THR A 474 6.40 10.18 -13.05
CA THR A 474 5.49 9.09 -13.37
C THR A 474 5.07 8.35 -12.10
N LEU A 475 4.06 7.48 -12.22
CA LEU A 475 3.50 6.70 -11.10
C LEU A 475 4.57 5.87 -10.39
N MET A 476 5.46 5.23 -11.15
CA MET A 476 6.50 4.37 -10.58
C MET A 476 7.53 5.17 -9.76
N VAL A 477 7.88 6.39 -10.19
CA VAL A 477 8.75 7.29 -9.42
C VAL A 477 8.08 7.71 -8.11
N TRP A 478 6.78 7.98 -8.14
CA TRP A 478 6.02 8.34 -6.95
C TRP A 478 5.88 7.19 -5.94
N ILE A 479 5.66 5.97 -6.42
CA ILE A 479 5.60 4.78 -5.55
C ILE A 479 6.96 4.53 -4.91
N TYR A 480 8.06 4.74 -5.63
CA TYR A 480 9.40 4.67 -5.06
C TYR A 480 9.61 5.72 -3.95
N GLN A 481 9.17 6.96 -4.16
CA GLN A 481 9.23 7.99 -3.11
C GLN A 481 8.39 7.60 -1.87
N LEU A 482 7.24 6.97 -2.07
CA LEU A 482 6.39 6.46 -0.99
C LEU A 482 7.13 5.41 -0.15
N GLN A 483 8.03 4.62 -0.74
CA GLN A 483 8.79 3.57 -0.04
C GLN A 483 9.67 4.08 1.09
N GLY A 484 10.19 5.31 1.00
CA GLY A 484 11.03 5.88 2.04
C GLY A 484 10.28 6.21 3.34
N SER A 485 8.95 6.33 3.30
CA SER A 485 8.12 6.75 4.45
C SER A 485 6.98 5.78 4.78
N ALA A 486 6.61 4.91 3.84
CA ALA A 486 5.46 4.04 3.99
C ALA A 486 5.79 2.67 4.59
N PRO A 487 4.89 2.15 5.45
CA PRO A 487 4.93 0.79 5.93
C PRO A 487 4.86 -0.22 4.80
N LYS A 488 5.35 -1.43 5.07
CA LYS A 488 5.29 -2.56 4.13
C LYS A 488 3.87 -2.80 3.60
N ALA A 489 2.85 -2.76 4.46
CA ALA A 489 1.47 -2.98 4.03
C ALA A 489 0.97 -1.92 3.03
N VAL A 490 1.26 -0.65 3.28
CA VAL A 490 0.90 0.45 2.36
C VAL A 490 1.66 0.32 1.04
N MET A 491 2.94 -0.05 1.09
CA MET A 491 3.74 -0.32 -0.10
C MET A 491 3.15 -1.46 -0.95
N MET A 492 2.75 -2.57 -0.32
CA MET A 492 2.15 -3.70 -1.02
C MET A 492 0.79 -3.33 -1.64
N ALA A 493 0.00 -2.49 -0.97
CA ALA A 493 -1.22 -1.93 -1.56
C ALA A 493 -0.91 -1.04 -2.77
N ALA A 494 0.14 -0.22 -2.70
CA ALA A 494 0.55 0.66 -3.80
C ALA A 494 1.01 -0.13 -5.03
N LEU A 495 1.85 -1.15 -4.84
CA LEU A 495 2.31 -2.02 -5.92
C LEU A 495 1.15 -2.83 -6.52
N THR A 496 0.18 -3.27 -5.70
CA THR A 496 -1.04 -3.94 -6.17
C THR A 496 -1.84 -3.03 -7.09
N ILE A 497 -2.09 -1.78 -6.68
CA ILE A 497 -2.81 -0.80 -7.52
C ILE A 497 -2.03 -0.53 -8.80
N ALA A 498 -0.71 -0.38 -8.72
CA ALA A 498 0.16 -0.14 -9.88
C ALA A 498 0.20 -1.29 -10.87
N ALA A 499 -0.09 -2.52 -10.44
CA ALA A 499 -0.18 -3.69 -11.32
C ALA A 499 -1.54 -3.79 -12.06
N LEU A 500 -2.58 -3.08 -11.62
CA LEU A 500 -3.91 -3.17 -12.25
C LEU A 500 -3.93 -2.68 -13.70
N PRO A 501 -3.31 -1.54 -14.07
CA PRO A 501 -3.33 -1.08 -15.46
C PRO A 501 -2.64 -2.05 -16.42
N THR A 502 -1.52 -2.65 -16.03
CA THR A 502 -0.82 -3.64 -16.86
C THR A 502 -1.63 -4.92 -17.00
N LEU A 503 -2.27 -5.38 -15.92
CA LEU A 503 -3.20 -6.51 -15.96
C LEU A 503 -4.39 -6.24 -16.91
N LEU A 504 -4.98 -5.05 -16.82
CA LEU A 504 -6.11 -4.65 -17.66
C LEU A 504 -5.71 -4.59 -19.15
N VAL A 505 -4.57 -3.96 -19.45
CA VAL A 505 -4.03 -3.92 -20.83
C VAL A 505 -3.77 -5.34 -21.34
N PHE A 506 -3.20 -6.23 -20.53
CA PHE A 506 -2.99 -7.62 -20.90
C PHE A 506 -4.32 -8.35 -21.20
N LEU A 507 -5.32 -8.22 -20.33
CA LEU A 507 -6.63 -8.86 -20.51
C LEU A 507 -7.34 -8.39 -21.80
N LEU A 508 -7.17 -7.12 -22.17
CA LEU A 508 -7.69 -6.56 -23.41
C LEU A 508 -6.86 -7.00 -24.63
N ALA A 509 -5.53 -7.05 -24.49
CA ALA A 509 -4.61 -7.37 -25.58
C ALA A 509 -4.44 -8.87 -25.85
N GLN A 510 -4.81 -9.77 -24.93
CA GLN A 510 -4.56 -11.22 -25.03
C GLN A 510 -4.99 -11.81 -26.38
N ARG A 511 -6.14 -11.39 -26.94
CA ARG A 511 -6.64 -11.88 -28.24
C ARG A 511 -5.80 -11.41 -29.42
N VAL A 512 -5.21 -10.22 -29.33
CA VAL A 512 -4.33 -9.65 -30.37
C VAL A 512 -2.96 -10.30 -30.30
N ILE A 513 -2.41 -10.48 -29.09
CA ILE A 513 -1.14 -11.18 -28.85
C ILE A 513 -1.18 -12.59 -29.45
N LEU A 514 -2.26 -13.34 -29.21
CA LEU A 514 -2.43 -14.70 -29.72
C LEU A 514 -2.52 -14.78 -31.24
N LYS A 515 -2.91 -13.70 -31.93
CA LYS A 515 -2.98 -13.63 -33.39
C LYS A 515 -1.69 -13.10 -34.03
N GLY A 516 -0.97 -12.20 -33.36
CA GLY A 516 0.25 -11.59 -33.89
C GLY A 516 1.50 -12.47 -33.84
N ILE A 517 1.53 -13.48 -32.96
CA ILE A 517 2.64 -14.44 -32.84
C ILE A 517 2.51 -15.58 -33.87
N VAL A 518 1.37 -15.73 -34.53
CA VAL A 518 1.18 -16.72 -35.59
C VAL A 518 1.92 -16.22 -36.82
N LEU A 519 3.18 -16.65 -36.97
CA LEU A 519 3.81 -16.71 -38.29
C LEU A 519 2.85 -17.47 -39.21
N PRO A 520 2.54 -16.98 -40.42
CA PRO A 520 1.73 -17.74 -41.35
C PRO A 520 2.38 -19.12 -41.51
N ASP A 521 1.65 -20.18 -41.17
CA ASP A 521 2.08 -21.54 -41.44
C ASP A 521 2.53 -21.60 -42.91
N GLU A 522 3.76 -22.01 -43.16
CA GLU A 522 4.21 -22.41 -44.49
C GLU A 522 3.20 -23.46 -44.99
N ARG A 523 2.38 -23.05 -45.97
CA ARG A 523 1.43 -23.93 -46.64
C ARG A 523 2.13 -24.79 -47.67
#